data_AF-A0A8B6CXM2-F1
#
_entry.id   AF-A0A8B6CXM2-F1
#
_cell.length_a   1.000
_cell.length_b   1.000
_cell.length_c   1.000
_cell.angle_alpha   90.00
_cell.angle_beta   90.00
_cell.angle_gamma   90.00
#
_symmetry.space_group_name_H-M   'P 1'
#
loop_
_entity.id
_entity.type
_entity.pdbx_description
1 polymer ?
#
loop_
_entity_poly.entity_id
_entity_poly.type
_entity_poly.pdbx_seq_one_letter_code
_entity_poly.pdbx_strand_id
1 'polypeptide(L)'
;MEGKRLREQSDTRLVSFIGKTGSGKSATGNTILEKKEFLSKASGSSITEHCQLAENRIAGHRLLVIDTPGLFDTELTNGEITREIIRCIHMSTPGPHAFLLVLRLDPFTQEEIDTFSRLYDLFGEQMSSYAIIVFT
;
A
#
# COMPACT_ATOMS: atom_id res chain seq x y z
N MET A 1 -23.37 7.39 -21.18
CA MET A 1 -22.47 7.74 -20.05
C MET A 1 -21.99 6.49 -19.31
N GLU A 2 -22.85 5.49 -19.09
CA GLU A 2 -22.50 4.14 -18.57
C GLU A 2 -21.27 3.48 -19.23
N GLY A 3 -21.25 3.42 -20.57
CA GLY A 3 -20.19 2.69 -21.30
C GLY A 3 -18.81 3.34 -21.28
N LYS A 4 -18.72 4.65 -20.97
CA LYS A 4 -17.43 5.35 -20.80
C LYS A 4 -16.88 5.11 -19.40
N ARG A 5 -17.76 5.12 -18.39
CA ARG A 5 -17.46 4.81 -16.99
C ARG A 5 -16.97 3.38 -16.81
N LEU A 6 -17.59 2.39 -17.46
CA LEU A 6 -17.16 0.99 -17.43
C LEU A 6 -15.77 0.79 -18.07
N ARG A 7 -15.46 1.50 -19.16
CA ARG A 7 -14.12 1.46 -19.80
C ARG A 7 -13.03 2.10 -18.94
N GLU A 8 -13.32 3.26 -18.33
CA GLU A 8 -12.40 3.92 -17.40
C GLU A 8 -12.13 3.05 -16.16
N GLN A 9 -13.14 2.33 -15.68
CA GLN A 9 -13.00 1.39 -14.56
C GLN A 9 -12.19 0.15 -14.96
N SER A 10 -12.37 -0.40 -16.16
CA SER A 10 -11.55 -1.52 -16.67
C SER A 10 -10.09 -1.16 -16.96
N ASP A 11 -9.82 0.12 -17.20
CA ASP A 11 -8.48 0.66 -17.52
C ASP A 11 -7.73 1.13 -16.26
N THR A 12 -8.36 1.06 -15.10
CA THR A 12 -7.79 1.48 -13.83
C THR A 12 -7.12 0.31 -13.13
N ARG A 13 -5.94 0.53 -12.57
CA ARG A 13 -5.26 -0.38 -11.64
C ARG A 13 -5.04 0.38 -10.34
N LEU A 14 -5.46 -0.21 -9.24
CA LEU A 14 -5.31 0.37 -7.90
C LEU A 14 -4.48 -0.59 -7.08
N VAL A 15 -3.38 -0.09 -6.53
CA VAL A 15 -2.43 -0.86 -5.74
C VAL A 15 -2.26 -0.21 -4.38
N SER A 16 -2.18 -1.01 -3.32
CA SER A 16 -1.90 -0.54 -1.96
C SER A 16 -0.60 -1.15 -1.46
N PHE A 17 0.31 -0.31 -0.94
CA PHE A 17 1.55 -0.76 -0.33
C PHE A 17 1.39 -1.01 1.15
N ILE A 18 2.04 -2.06 1.62
CA ILE A 18 1.93 -2.57 2.98
C ILE A 18 3.33 -2.96 3.45
N GLY A 19 3.66 -2.67 4.70
CA GLY A 19 4.94 -3.06 5.29
C GLY A 19 5.39 -2.13 6.41
N LYS A 20 6.47 -2.51 7.10
CA LYS A 20 7.05 -1.77 8.22
C LYS A 20 7.54 -0.37 7.83
N THR A 21 7.74 0.49 8.82
CA THR A 21 8.43 1.76 8.61
C THR A 21 9.84 1.52 8.06
N GLY A 22 10.26 2.31 7.08
CA GLY A 22 11.57 2.17 6.45
C GLY A 22 11.70 1.00 5.47
N SER A 23 10.63 0.26 5.16
CA SER A 23 10.68 -0.82 4.15
C SER A 23 10.69 -0.34 2.69
N GLY A 24 10.73 0.98 2.45
CA GLY A 24 10.83 1.50 1.08
C GLY A 24 9.51 1.63 0.32
N LYS A 25 8.35 1.59 0.97
CA LYS A 25 7.01 1.78 0.35
C LYS A 25 6.94 3.04 -0.52
N SER A 26 7.20 4.22 0.05
CA SER A 26 7.13 5.50 -0.66
C SER A 26 8.15 5.59 -1.82
N ALA A 27 9.35 5.02 -1.65
CA ALA A 27 10.36 4.95 -2.72
C ALA A 27 9.90 4.06 -3.88
N THR A 28 9.34 2.90 -3.55
CA THR A 28 8.76 1.95 -4.49
C THR A 28 7.60 2.59 -5.25
N GLY A 29 6.75 3.35 -4.55
CA GLY A 29 5.66 4.11 -5.16
C GLY A 29 6.11 5.12 -6.19
N ASN A 30 7.11 5.92 -5.84
CA ASN A 30 7.67 6.88 -6.78
C ASN A 30 8.28 6.21 -8.02
N THR A 31 8.91 5.05 -7.81
CA THR A 31 9.51 4.25 -8.89
C THR A 31 8.44 3.70 -9.81
N ILE A 32 7.41 3.04 -9.25
CA ILE A 32 6.29 2.45 -10.00
C ILE A 32 5.47 3.53 -10.70
N LEU A 33 5.27 4.69 -10.09
CA LEU A 33 4.56 5.82 -10.70
C LEU A 33 5.39 6.60 -11.71
N GLU A 34 6.70 6.32 -11.85
CA GLU A 34 7.63 7.12 -12.67
C GLU A 34 7.60 8.63 -12.32
N LYS A 35 7.29 8.96 -11.06
CA LYS A 35 7.09 10.34 -10.58
C LYS A 35 7.39 10.46 -9.08
N LYS A 36 7.92 11.60 -8.64
CA LYS A 36 8.19 11.88 -7.22
C LYS A 36 6.96 12.50 -6.55
N GLU A 37 6.04 11.66 -6.08
CA GLU A 37 4.79 12.06 -5.41
C GLU A 37 4.84 11.86 -3.90
N PHE A 38 5.42 10.75 -3.44
CA PHE A 38 5.55 10.42 -2.03
C PHE A 38 6.87 10.93 -1.47
N LEU A 39 6.85 11.50 -0.28
CA LEU A 39 8.08 11.91 0.40
C LEU A 39 8.85 10.66 0.84
N SER A 40 10.03 10.44 0.27
CA SER A 40 10.90 9.31 0.62
C SER A 40 12.28 9.82 1.05
N LYS A 41 12.65 9.55 2.31
CA LYS A 41 14.01 9.77 2.85
C LYS A 41 14.38 8.61 3.76
N ALA A 42 15.68 8.34 3.86
CA ALA A 42 16.20 7.42 4.88
C ALA A 42 16.01 8.06 6.26
N SER A 43 15.06 7.53 7.04
CA SER A 43 14.77 7.94 8.42
C SER A 43 14.53 6.69 9.27
N GLY A 44 14.87 6.78 10.55
CA GLY A 44 14.56 5.74 11.54
C GLY A 44 13.10 5.79 12.04
N SER A 45 12.39 6.88 11.78
CA SER A 45 10.97 7.08 12.11
C SER A 45 10.11 7.20 10.84
N SER A 46 8.80 6.98 10.95
CA SER A 46 7.91 7.16 9.81
C SER A 46 7.84 8.61 9.38
N ILE A 47 7.98 8.81 8.07
CA ILE A 47 7.76 10.10 7.41
C ILE A 47 6.32 10.18 6.89
N THR A 48 5.71 9.03 6.59
CA THR A 48 4.34 8.93 6.11
C THR A 48 3.41 8.71 7.31
N GLU A 49 2.80 9.79 7.79
CA GLU A 49 1.91 9.75 8.97
C GLU A 49 0.49 9.26 8.63
N HIS A 50 0.05 9.45 7.38
CA HIS A 50 -1.28 9.06 6.91
C HIS A 50 -1.20 8.42 5.53
N CYS A 51 -2.20 7.61 5.19
CA CYS A 51 -2.26 7.03 3.84
C CYS A 51 -2.38 8.14 2.77
N GLN A 52 -1.64 7.99 1.67
CA GLN A 52 -1.55 8.93 0.56
C GLN A 52 -1.92 8.24 -0.75
N LEU A 53 -2.70 8.92 -1.61
CA LEU A 53 -3.08 8.42 -2.93
C LEU A 53 -2.42 9.27 -4.01
N ALA A 54 -1.71 8.64 -4.93
CA ALA A 54 -1.16 9.28 -6.12
C ALA A 54 -1.48 8.45 -7.37
N GLU A 55 -1.38 9.07 -8.54
CA GLU A 55 -1.71 8.41 -9.80
C GLU A 55 -0.79 8.81 -10.95
N ASN A 56 -0.65 7.92 -11.93
CA ASN A 56 -0.06 8.20 -13.24
C ASN A 56 -0.68 7.31 -14.33
N ARG A 57 -0.52 7.68 -15.61
CA ARG A 57 -0.85 6.81 -16.75
C ARG A 57 0.40 6.06 -17.22
N ILE A 58 0.39 4.73 -17.11
CA ILE A 58 1.52 3.86 -17.44
C ILE A 58 1.02 2.73 -18.34
N ALA A 59 1.73 2.49 -19.45
CA ALA A 59 1.38 1.45 -20.42
C ALA A 59 -0.09 1.49 -20.90
N GLY A 60 -0.66 2.70 -20.98
CA GLY A 60 -2.07 2.91 -21.37
C GLY A 60 -3.07 2.85 -20.22
N HIS A 61 -2.71 2.29 -19.07
CA HIS A 61 -3.58 2.15 -17.90
C HIS A 61 -3.45 3.34 -16.94
N ARG A 62 -4.55 3.68 -16.24
CA ARG A 62 -4.50 4.61 -15.10
C ARG A 62 -4.09 3.82 -13.86
N LEU A 63 -2.88 4.06 -13.36
CA LEU A 63 -2.39 3.44 -12.14
C LEU A 63 -2.61 4.39 -10.96
N LEU A 64 -3.30 3.91 -9.93
CA LEU A 64 -3.43 4.55 -8.63
C LEU A 64 -2.63 3.74 -7.61
N VAL A 65 -1.88 4.46 -6.78
CA VAL A 65 -1.05 3.89 -5.72
C VAL A 65 -1.44 4.52 -4.39
N ILE A 66 -1.79 3.66 -3.44
CA ILE A 66 -1.97 4.03 -2.03
C ILE A 66 -0.66 3.70 -1.30
N ASP A 67 0.07 4.73 -0.90
CA ASP A 67 1.14 4.60 0.09
C ASP A 67 0.51 4.63 1.49
N THR A 68 0.86 3.67 2.35
CA THR A 68 0.36 3.62 3.73
C THR A 68 1.48 4.01 4.69
N PRO A 69 1.14 4.50 5.90
CA PRO A 69 2.09 4.53 7.01
C PRO A 69 2.69 3.14 7.28
N GLY A 70 3.77 3.09 8.05
CA GLY A 70 4.18 1.84 8.68
C GLY A 70 3.00 1.30 9.50
N LEU A 71 2.40 0.21 9.05
CA LEU A 71 1.22 -0.36 9.72
C LEU A 71 1.52 -0.86 11.14
N PHE A 72 2.81 -0.94 11.49
CA PHE A 72 3.33 -1.41 12.77
C PHE A 72 4.45 -0.52 13.27
N ASP A 73 4.42 0.76 12.88
CA ASP A 73 5.29 1.73 13.50
C ASP A 73 5.12 1.65 15.02
N THR A 74 6.23 1.44 15.72
CA THR A 74 6.26 1.35 17.19
C THR A 74 5.77 2.61 17.88
N GLU A 75 5.67 3.72 17.14
CA GLU A 75 5.12 4.99 17.59
C GLU A 75 3.58 5.04 17.52
N LEU A 76 2.92 4.13 16.79
CA LEU A 76 1.46 4.11 16.63
C LEU A 76 0.78 3.15 17.61
N THR A 77 -0.32 3.61 18.22
CA THR A 77 -1.20 2.77 19.01
C THR A 77 -2.00 1.81 18.12
N ASN A 78 -2.45 0.67 18.68
CA ASN A 78 -3.33 -0.27 17.97
C ASN A 78 -4.60 0.42 17.38
N GLY A 79 -5.11 1.45 18.05
CA GLY A 79 -6.26 2.23 17.58
C GLY A 79 -5.94 3.16 16.40
N GLU A 80 -4.70 3.65 16.29
CA GLU A 80 -4.24 4.43 15.13
C GLU A 80 -3.96 3.52 13.93
N ILE A 81 -3.33 2.38 14.17
CA ILE A 81 -3.12 1.34 13.16
C ILE A 81 -4.46 0.93 12.53
N THR A 82 -5.45 0.61 13.37
CA THR A 82 -6.80 0.24 12.90
C THR A 82 -7.44 1.36 12.09
N ARG A 83 -7.29 2.62 12.51
CA ARG A 83 -7.83 3.79 11.78
C ARG A 83 -7.19 3.95 10.41
N GLU A 84 -5.88 3.77 10.28
CA GLU A 84 -5.20 3.86 8.99
C GLU A 84 -5.55 2.69 8.07
N ILE A 85 -5.73 1.48 8.61
CA ILE A 85 -6.26 0.35 7.84
C ILE A 85 -7.66 0.67 7.31
N ILE A 86 -8.56 1.20 8.14
CA ILE A 86 -9.91 1.61 7.72
C ILE A 86 -9.85 2.69 6.64
N ARG A 87 -8.94 3.68 6.76
CA ARG A 87 -8.72 4.70 5.74
C ARG A 87 -8.24 4.09 4.43
N CYS A 88 -7.26 3.19 4.48
CA CYS A 88 -6.76 2.47 3.31
C CYS A 88 -7.89 1.69 2.62
N ILE A 89 -8.72 0.96 3.38
CA ILE A 89 -9.89 0.25 2.86
C ILE A 89 -10.84 1.23 2.16
N HIS A 90 -11.19 2.36 2.80
CA HIS A 90 -12.07 3.38 2.23
C HIS A 90 -11.52 3.94 0.91
N MET A 91 -10.25 4.34 0.89
CA MET A 91 -9.58 4.86 -0.31
C MET A 91 -9.48 3.82 -1.41
N SER A 92 -9.49 2.54 -1.05
CA SER A 92 -9.37 1.44 -1.99
C SER A 92 -10.68 0.97 -2.62
N THR A 93 -11.84 1.48 -2.19
CA THR A 93 -13.18 1.05 -2.65
C THR A 93 -13.29 1.08 -4.19
N PRO A 94 -13.77 0.00 -4.86
CA PRO A 94 -14.42 -1.21 -4.32
C PRO A 94 -13.46 -2.25 -3.70
N GLY A 95 -12.15 -2.08 -3.90
CA GLY A 95 -11.08 -2.90 -3.38
C GLY A 95 -9.81 -2.67 -4.21
N PRO A 96 -8.61 -2.86 -3.65
CA PRO A 96 -7.40 -2.80 -4.46
C PRO A 96 -7.34 -4.00 -5.41
N HIS A 97 -6.70 -3.80 -6.55
CA HIS A 97 -6.40 -4.88 -7.49
C HIS A 97 -5.21 -5.73 -7.02
N ALA A 98 -4.31 -5.13 -6.23
CA ALA A 98 -3.21 -5.83 -5.59
C ALA A 98 -2.78 -5.13 -4.29
N PHE A 99 -2.34 -5.93 -3.33
CA PHE A 99 -1.59 -5.51 -2.16
C PHE A 99 -0.12 -5.82 -2.40
N LEU A 100 0.75 -4.81 -2.30
CA LEU A 100 2.19 -4.99 -2.45
C LEU A 100 2.81 -4.97 -1.06
N LEU A 101 3.24 -6.14 -0.59
CA LEU A 101 3.96 -6.31 0.67
C LEU A 101 5.43 -5.97 0.45
N VAL A 102 5.82 -4.77 0.89
CA VAL A 102 7.16 -4.23 0.69
C VAL A 102 8.04 -4.58 1.88
N LEU A 103 9.06 -5.40 1.62
CA LEU A 103 9.99 -5.95 2.60
C LEU A 103 11.41 -5.55 2.24
N ARG A 104 12.28 -5.36 3.23
CA ARG A 104 13.71 -5.19 2.94
C ARG A 104 14.34 -6.55 2.71
N LEU A 105 15.50 -6.57 2.04
CA LEU A 105 16.36 -7.75 1.99
C LEU A 105 17.07 -8.01 3.32
N ASP A 106 16.31 -8.17 4.39
CA ASP A 106 16.75 -8.51 5.75
C ASP A 106 15.95 -9.70 6.31
N PRO A 107 16.39 -10.34 7.40
CA PRO A 107 15.60 -11.38 8.04
C PRO A 107 14.23 -10.86 8.45
N PHE A 108 13.21 -11.69 8.24
CA PHE A 108 11.84 -11.35 8.63
C PHE A 108 11.76 -10.97 10.11
N THR A 109 11.15 -9.84 10.38
CA THR A 109 10.91 -9.36 11.73
C THR A 109 9.54 -9.82 12.24
N GLN A 110 9.38 -9.89 13.56
CA GLN A 110 8.07 -10.16 14.16
C GLN A 110 7.02 -9.14 13.70
N GLU A 111 7.44 -7.89 13.49
CA GLU A 111 6.61 -6.81 12.96
C GLU A 111 5.99 -7.16 11.58
N GLU A 112 6.78 -7.76 10.68
CA GLU A 112 6.31 -8.17 9.36
C GLU A 112 5.33 -9.34 9.44
N ILE A 113 5.57 -10.29 10.36
CA ILE A 113 4.65 -11.41 10.62
C ILE A 113 3.32 -10.90 11.15
N ASP A 114 3.35 -10.01 12.14
CA ASP A 114 2.16 -9.43 12.74
C ASP A 114 1.38 -8.60 11.71
N THR A 115 2.08 -7.92 10.79
CA THR A 115 1.50 -7.22 9.63
C THR A 115 0.67 -8.14 8.78
N PHE A 116 1.29 -9.22 8.33
CA PHE A 116 0.61 -10.17 7.48
C PHE A 116 -0.58 -10.83 8.19
N SER A 117 -0.42 -11.20 9.48
CA SER A 117 -1.49 -11.81 10.26
C SER A 117 -2.73 -10.92 10.36
N ARG A 118 -2.56 -9.62 10.69
CA ARG A 118 -3.73 -8.72 10.82
C ARG A 118 -4.45 -8.50 9.49
N LEU A 119 -3.70 -8.41 8.39
CA LEU A 119 -4.31 -8.27 7.07
C LEU A 119 -5.04 -9.54 6.66
N TYR A 120 -4.46 -10.69 6.98
CA TYR A 120 -5.09 -11.98 6.78
C TYR A 120 -6.37 -12.11 7.61
N ASP A 121 -6.37 -11.66 8.86
CA ASP A 121 -7.57 -11.65 9.71
C ASP A 121 -8.68 -10.75 9.16
N LEU A 122 -8.32 -9.63 8.52
CA LEU A 122 -9.27 -8.67 7.96
C LEU A 122 -9.84 -9.07 6.61
N PHE A 123 -8.99 -9.57 5.71
CA PHE A 123 -9.35 -9.86 4.31
C PHE A 123 -9.58 -11.35 4.06
N GLY A 124 -9.27 -12.21 5.03
CA GLY A 124 -9.38 -13.66 4.93
C GLY A 124 -8.38 -14.28 3.96
N GLU A 125 -8.59 -15.57 3.69
CA GLU A 125 -7.72 -16.39 2.83
C GLU A 125 -7.53 -15.82 1.42
N GLN A 126 -8.53 -15.11 0.90
CA GLN A 126 -8.49 -14.50 -0.43
C GLN A 126 -7.42 -13.42 -0.58
N MET A 127 -6.95 -12.82 0.53
CA MET A 127 -5.89 -11.81 0.51
C MET A 127 -4.65 -12.30 -0.23
N SER A 128 -4.29 -13.57 -0.04
CA SER A 128 -3.12 -14.20 -0.67
C SER A 128 -3.18 -14.17 -2.21
N SER A 129 -4.37 -14.22 -2.81
CA SER A 129 -4.57 -14.15 -4.26
C SER A 129 -4.30 -12.77 -4.85
N TYR A 130 -4.27 -11.73 -4.02
CA TYR A 130 -4.04 -10.34 -4.43
C TYR A 130 -2.71 -9.79 -3.88
N ALA A 131 -1.97 -10.57 -3.11
CA ALA A 131 -0.72 -10.15 -2.49
C ALA A 131 0.48 -10.40 -3.42
N ILE A 132 1.33 -9.40 -3.58
CA ILE A 132 2.62 -9.48 -4.29
C ILE A 132 3.71 -9.04 -3.33
N ILE A 133 4.76 -9.84 -3.19
CA ILE A 133 5.91 -9.48 -2.35
C ILE A 133 6.89 -8.65 -3.19
N VAL A 134 7.33 -7.52 -2.65
CA VAL A 134 8.33 -6.64 -3.25
C VAL A 134 9.50 -6.52 -2.28
N PHE A 135 10.70 -6.84 -2.76
CA PHE A 135 11.92 -6.66 -1.98
C PHE A 135 12.63 -5.36 -2.36
N THR A 136 13.10 -4.63 -1.35
CA THR A 136 13.86 -3.37 -1.48
C THR A 136 15.23 -3.45 -0.85
#